data_AF-A0A847G8V9-F1
#
_entry.id   AF-A0A847G8V9-F1
#
_cell.length_a   1.000
_cell.length_b   1.000
_cell.length_c   1.000
_cell.angle_alpha   90.00
_cell.angle_beta   90.00
_cell.angle_gamma   90.00
#
_symmetry.space_group_name_H-M   'P 1'
#
loop_
_entity.id
_entity.type
_entity.pdbx_description
1 polymer ?
#
loop_
_entity_poly.entity_id
_entity_poly.type
_entity_poly.pdbx_seq_one_letter_code
_entity_poly.pdbx_strand_id
1 'polypeptide(L)' 'MENEHEHHMRLALREAERAMDKGEVPVGCVIVQENRVIGRGHNQR' A
#
# COMPACT_ATOMS: atom_id res chain seq x y z
N MET A 1 -12.28 -15.24 -8.54
CA MET A 1 -12.55 -14.38 -7.37
C MET A 1 -11.21 -13.82 -6.95
N GLU A 2 -11.08 -12.51 -6.92
CA GLU A 2 -9.84 -11.88 -6.50
C GLU A 2 -9.64 -12.10 -5.00
N ASN A 3 -8.45 -12.51 -4.58
CA ASN A 3 -8.17 -12.75 -3.16
C ASN A 3 -8.19 -11.40 -2.41
N GLU A 4 -8.81 -11.31 -1.23
CA GLU A 4 -8.80 -10.09 -0.41
C GLU A 4 -7.38 -9.57 -0.18
N HIS A 5 -6.41 -10.47 0.00
CA HIS A 5 -5.00 -10.12 0.09
C HIS A 5 -4.47 -9.47 -1.19
N GLU A 6 -4.86 -9.94 -2.38
CA GLU A 6 -4.46 -9.33 -3.65
C GLU A 6 -5.05 -7.92 -3.80
N HIS A 7 -6.32 -7.75 -3.44
CA HIS A 7 -6.98 -6.43 -3.47
C HIS A 7 -6.23 -5.43 -2.60
N HIS A 8 -5.95 -5.78 -1.34
CA HIS A 8 -5.21 -4.92 -0.41
C HIS A 8 -3.75 -4.72 -0.83
N MET A 9 -3.09 -5.75 -1.38
CA MET A 9 -1.72 -5.64 -1.87
C MET A 9 -1.61 -4.66 -3.03
N ARG A 10 -2.59 -4.61 -3.96
CA ARG A 10 -2.58 -3.58 -5.01
C ARG A 10 -2.71 -2.16 -4.46
N LEU A 11 -3.41 -1.97 -3.34
CA LEU A 11 -3.44 -0.68 -2.67
C LEU A 11 -2.08 -0.33 -2.04
N ALA A 12 -1.38 -1.30 -1.45
CA ALA A 12 -0.03 -1.10 -0.92
C ALA A 12 0.98 -0.80 -2.04
N LEU A 13 0.89 -1.49 -3.18
CA LEU A 13 1.74 -1.23 -4.35
C LEU A 13 1.57 0.20 -4.89
N ARG A 14 0.35 0.75 -4.91
CA ARG A 14 0.12 2.16 -5.26
C ARG A 14 0.80 3.14 -4.31
N GLU A 15 0.93 2.80 -3.03
CA GLU A 15 1.71 3.63 -2.10
C GLU A 15 3.21 3.48 -2.37
N ALA A 16 3.69 2.26 -2.69
CA ALA A 16 5.08 2.03 -3.09
C ALA A 16 5.47 2.82 -4.36
N GLU A 17 4.58 2.89 -5.35
CA GLU A 17 4.73 3.73 -6.55
C GLU A 17 4.92 5.21 -6.17
N ARG A 18 4.17 5.72 -5.17
CA ARG A 18 4.35 7.10 -4.69
C ARG A 18 5.69 7.35 -3.99
N ALA A 19 6.23 6.34 -3.29
CA ALA A 19 7.59 6.43 -2.76
C ALA A 19 8.60 6.48 -3.92
N MET A 20 8.44 5.62 -4.93
CA MET A 20 9.28 5.61 -6.13
C MET A 20 9.27 6.97 -6.83
N ASP A 21 8.09 7.58 -7.03
CA ASP A 21 7.93 8.90 -7.66
C ASP A 21 8.63 10.02 -6.89
N LYS A 22 8.86 9.83 -5.59
CA LYS A 22 9.59 10.76 -4.70
C LYS A 22 11.08 10.46 -4.61
N GLY A 23 11.57 9.43 -5.29
CA GLY A 23 12.96 8.97 -5.21
C GLY A 23 13.28 8.18 -3.94
N GLU A 24 12.26 7.78 -3.16
CA GLU A 24 12.39 6.98 -1.95
C GLU A 24 12.42 5.48 -2.28
N VAL A 25 12.87 4.65 -1.32
CA VAL A 25 12.79 3.19 -1.48
C VAL A 25 11.33 2.77 -1.67
N PRO A 26 10.96 2.02 -2.73
CA PRO A 26 9.57 1.77 -3.12
C PRO A 26 8.90 0.72 -2.23
N VAL A 27 8.51 1.14 -1.03
CA VAL A 27 7.79 0.33 -0.05
C VAL A 27 6.50 1.04 0.32
N GLY A 28 5.38 0.31 0.27
CA GLY A 28 4.06 0.79 0.64
C GLY A 28 3.37 -0.17 1.61
N CYS A 29 2.44 0.35 2.41
CA CYS A 29 1.66 -0.43 3.36
C CYS A 29 0.21 0.03 3.42
N VAL A 30 -0.66 -0.90 3.83
CA VAL A 30 -2.05 -0.64 4.20
C VAL A 30 -2.37 -1.35 5.51
N ILE A 31 -3.17 -0.71 6.37
CA ILE A 31 -3.72 -1.32 7.59
C ILE A 31 -5.21 -1.54 7.35
N VAL A 32 -5.66 -2.79 7.58
CA VAL A 32 -7.04 -3.22 7.35
C VAL A 32 -7.65 -3.69 8.66
N GLN A 33 -8.86 -3.23 8.94
CA GLN A 33 -9.70 -3.68 10.06
C GLN A 33 -11.12 -3.89 9.52
N GLU A 34 -11.71 -5.06 9.80
CA GLU A 34 -13.08 -5.39 9.36
C GLU A 34 -13.31 -5.14 7.86
N ASN A 35 -12.40 -5.64 7.01
CA ASN A 35 -12.41 -5.48 5.55
C ASN A 35 -12.35 -4.02 5.05
N ARG A 36 -12.04 -3.07 5.94
CA ARG A 36 -11.89 -1.65 5.62
C ARG A 36 -10.44 -1.20 5.82
N VAL A 37 -9.92 -0.46 4.86
CA VAL A 37 -8.62 0.20 5.00
C VAL A 37 -8.76 1.38 5.96
N ILE A 38 -8.02 1.34 7.07
CA ILE A 38 -7.98 2.38 8.10
C ILE A 38 -6.69 3.21 8.08
N GLY A 39 -5.67 2.76 7.33
CA GLY A 39 -4.42 3.49 7.18
C GLY A 39 -3.67 3.08 5.90
N ARG A 40 -2.89 4.01 5.36
CA ARG A 40 -1.99 3.82 4.20
C ARG A 40 -0.70 4.58 4.43
N GLY A 41 0.41 4.08 3.91
CA GLY A 41 1.70 4.73 4.02
C GLY A 41 2.71 4.21 3.01
N HIS A 42 3.78 4.96 2.81
CA HIS A 42 4.94 4.58 2.01
C HIS A 42 6.22 5.10 2.66
N ASN A 43 7.38 4.59 2.24
CA ASN A 43 8.65 5.10 2.76
C ASN A 43 8.82 6.61 2.43
N GLN A 44 9.44 7.35 3.34
CA GLN A 44 9.65 8.80 3.27
C GLN A 44 11.08 9.21 3.70
N ARG A 45 12.02 8.25 3.77
CA ARG A 45 13.40 8.45 4.22
C ARG A 45 14.36 7.46 3.57
#